data_AF-A0A3A0BYR5-F1
#
_entry.id   AF-A0A3A0BYR5-F1
#
_cell.length_a   1.000
_cell.length_b   1.000
_cell.length_c   1.000
_cell.angle_alpha   90.00
_cell.angle_beta   90.00
_cell.angle_gamma   90.00
#
_symmetry.space_group_name_H-M   'P 1'
#
loop_
_entity.id
_entity.type
_entity.pdbx_description
1 polymer ?
#
loop_
_entity_poly.entity_id
_entity_poly.type
_entity_poly.pdbx_seq_one_letter_code
_entity_poly.pdbx_strand_id
1 'polypeptide(L)'
;MIPRIVCHSLLLSLALFSLGILAFSSVVYSADPSMAVSIDQPDQSVEGEEPFQVYLPGVMHQTWSAPTIPSDPAPSLDATDQPATLMLSWQGGDLDNDAVTYAIAFGTSNPPPLAATEQTATTYFPGILNTETTYYWQITASDKDGLNTVGPVWHFTTGTKSAKFSCSSVSQIPKVECEALVALYVSTNGPDWTYNRRWLRSSRPCDWYGVECGPGGVQGLYLDANDLTGSIPSQLGNLASLMYLDLGWNQLTGSIPPQLGNLANLRLLNLAWNLLAGSIPPQLGNLASLEILHLDANGLTGSIPPELGSFAYLWSLQLAGNLLSGSIPPELGNLPLLSTLDLSYNRLSGSIPPELFNTDPLYLHLNNNQLTGAIPLELGNLSSLNYLYLNDNQLNGPLPFNFTSLWLDAFYFGNTQVCVPNTAAFQNWLASIKNLQSSGLTCP
;
A
#
# COMPACT_ATOMS: atom_id res chain seq x y z
N MET A 1 23.87 24.87 -17.71
CA MET A 1 22.48 25.29 -17.97
C MET A 1 21.63 24.04 -17.98
N ILE A 2 20.94 23.79 -16.87
CA ILE A 2 20.03 22.66 -16.64
C ILE A 2 18.66 23.32 -16.45
N PRO A 3 17.57 22.88 -17.13
CA PRO A 3 16.31 23.60 -17.05
C PRO A 3 15.65 23.36 -15.69
N ARG A 4 15.33 24.47 -15.01
CA ARG A 4 14.51 24.56 -13.82
C ARG A 4 13.06 24.19 -14.15
N ILE A 5 12.68 22.92 -14.00
CA ILE A 5 11.28 22.49 -13.88
C ILE A 5 11.20 21.28 -12.93
N VAL A 6 11.74 21.39 -11.71
CA VAL A 6 11.42 20.49 -10.58
C VAL A 6 11.64 21.28 -9.29
N CYS A 7 10.83 22.32 -9.06
CA CYS A 7 10.80 23.03 -7.78
C CYS A 7 9.66 24.04 -7.84
N HIS A 8 8.43 23.64 -7.51
CA HIS A 8 7.38 24.55 -7.00
C HIS A 8 6.15 23.84 -6.37
N SER A 9 6.11 22.49 -6.30
CA SER A 9 5.02 21.75 -5.64
C SER A 9 5.37 21.12 -4.30
N LEU A 10 6.62 21.17 -3.83
CA LEU A 10 7.07 20.47 -2.61
C LEU A 10 7.07 21.33 -1.32
N LEU A 11 6.56 22.56 -1.33
CA LEU A 11 6.68 23.49 -0.19
C LEU A 11 5.36 24.10 0.31
N LEU A 12 4.19 23.55 -0.05
CA LEU A 12 2.89 24.12 0.37
C LEU A 12 1.89 23.16 1.04
N SER A 13 2.26 21.93 1.42
CA SER A 13 1.32 20.99 2.06
C SER A 13 1.43 20.87 3.60
N LEU A 14 2.30 21.63 4.26
CA LEU A 14 2.43 21.62 5.73
C LEU A 14 1.54 22.66 6.47
N ALA A 15 0.59 23.32 5.78
CA ALA A 15 -0.21 24.41 6.38
C ALA A 15 -1.75 24.29 6.23
N LEU A 16 -2.31 23.12 5.90
CA LEU A 16 -3.77 22.94 5.74
C LEU A 16 -4.37 21.79 6.54
N PHE A 17 -3.86 21.52 7.76
CA PHE A 17 -4.44 20.55 8.69
C PHE A 17 -4.96 21.16 10.01
N SER A 18 -5.40 22.43 9.99
CA SER A 18 -5.97 23.08 11.19
C SER A 18 -7.38 23.65 11.04
N LEU A 19 -8.07 23.55 9.89
CA LEU A 19 -9.45 24.01 9.77
C LEU A 19 -10.25 23.15 8.77
N GLY A 20 -11.24 22.40 9.29
CA GLY A 20 -12.44 22.06 8.50
C GLY A 20 -12.74 20.58 8.24
N ILE A 21 -12.88 19.75 9.28
CA ILE A 21 -13.77 18.58 9.19
C ILE A 21 -15.18 19.05 9.56
N LEU A 22 -16.02 19.29 8.56
CA LEU A 22 -17.48 19.26 8.72
C LEU A 22 -18.14 18.65 7.48
N ALA A 23 -18.96 17.64 7.77
CA ALA A 23 -20.08 17.11 7.00
C ALA A 23 -19.78 16.24 5.77
N PHE A 24 -19.89 14.92 5.96
CA PHE A 24 -20.97 14.17 5.32
C PHE A 24 -21.64 13.24 6.33
N SER A 25 -22.96 13.27 6.30
CA SER A 25 -23.89 12.83 7.32
C SER A 25 -24.11 11.33 7.36
N SER A 26 -24.31 10.86 8.59
CA SER A 26 -24.90 9.60 9.02
C SER A 26 -26.19 9.25 8.27
N VAL A 27 -26.34 7.99 7.87
CA VAL A 27 -27.65 7.34 7.74
C VAL A 27 -27.70 6.23 8.79
N VAL A 28 -28.44 6.52 9.86
CA VAL A 28 -28.81 5.59 10.92
C VAL A 28 -30.06 4.85 10.45
N TYR A 29 -30.01 3.53 10.34
CA TYR A 29 -31.22 2.70 10.39
C TYR A 29 -31.38 2.17 11.81
N SER A 30 -32.41 2.66 12.48
CA SER A 30 -32.90 2.18 13.77
C SER A 30 -33.63 0.85 13.60
N ALA A 31 -33.32 -0.14 14.45
CA ALA A 31 -34.24 -1.24 14.75
C ALA A 31 -34.30 -1.42 16.27
N ASP A 32 -35.53 -1.28 16.77
CA ASP A 32 -36.00 -1.27 18.15
C ASP A 32 -35.97 -2.68 18.79
N PRO A 33 -35.53 -2.87 20.05
CA PRO A 33 -35.53 -4.15 20.73
C PRO A 33 -36.82 -4.35 21.54
N SER A 34 -37.71 -5.23 21.11
CA SER A 34 -38.71 -5.82 22.01
C SER A 34 -39.23 -7.16 21.50
N MET A 35 -38.90 -8.24 22.22
CA MET A 35 -39.89 -9.21 22.71
C MET A 35 -39.21 -10.31 23.54
N ALA A 36 -39.61 -10.39 24.79
CA ALA A 36 -39.33 -11.48 25.72
C ALA A 36 -40.46 -12.52 25.63
N VAL A 37 -40.12 -13.81 25.56
CA VAL A 37 -41.01 -14.96 25.85
C VAL A 37 -40.10 -16.09 26.37
N SER A 38 -40.06 -16.31 27.69
CA SER A 38 -40.81 -17.31 28.47
C SER A 38 -40.43 -18.77 28.18
N ILE A 39 -39.93 -19.41 29.23
CA ILE A 39 -39.49 -20.80 29.34
C ILE A 39 -40.70 -21.62 29.79
N ASP A 40 -41.02 -22.72 29.10
CA ASP A 40 -41.69 -23.90 29.68
C ASP A 40 -41.52 -25.12 28.76
N GLN A 41 -41.23 -26.27 29.37
CA GLN A 41 -41.18 -27.64 28.84
C GLN A 41 -42.19 -28.49 29.65
N PRO A 42 -42.46 -29.79 29.36
CA PRO A 42 -42.18 -30.67 28.20
C PRO A 42 -43.41 -31.53 27.78
N ASP A 43 -43.33 -32.32 26.69
CA ASP A 43 -43.67 -33.78 26.62
C ASP A 43 -43.44 -34.34 25.18
N GLN A 44 -43.60 -35.66 25.03
CA GLN A 44 -42.72 -36.66 24.38
C GLN A 44 -42.88 -37.10 22.91
N SER A 45 -41.79 -37.79 22.47
CA SER A 45 -41.67 -38.93 21.52
C SER A 45 -41.77 -38.58 20.01
N VAL A 46 -40.83 -38.96 19.13
CA VAL A 46 -40.45 -40.33 18.71
C VAL A 46 -39.08 -40.32 17.96
N GLU A 47 -38.34 -41.39 18.21
CA GLU A 47 -37.14 -42.03 17.63
C GLU A 47 -36.45 -41.52 16.35
N GLY A 48 -35.10 -41.50 16.43
CA GLY A 48 -34.15 -41.54 15.33
C GLY A 48 -32.71 -41.56 15.89
N GLU A 49 -32.07 -42.73 15.88
CA GLU A 49 -30.73 -42.98 16.42
C GLU A 49 -29.61 -42.29 15.61
N GLU A 50 -28.74 -41.52 16.28
CA GLU A 50 -27.37 -41.16 15.85
C GLU A 50 -26.49 -41.11 17.14
N PRO A 51 -25.20 -41.45 17.08
CA PRO A 51 -24.41 -41.78 18.27
C PRO A 51 -24.06 -40.54 19.11
N PHE A 52 -24.25 -40.66 20.43
CA PHE A 52 -23.86 -39.67 21.43
C PHE A 52 -22.36 -39.32 21.34
N GLN A 53 -22.04 -38.08 20.96
CA GLN A 53 -20.79 -37.43 21.35
C GLN A 53 -21.01 -36.55 22.59
N VAL A 54 -20.16 -36.75 23.59
CA VAL A 54 -20.13 -35.99 24.84
C VAL A 54 -19.58 -34.59 24.56
N TYR A 55 -20.41 -33.55 24.67
CA TYR A 55 -19.95 -32.15 24.62
C TYR A 55 -19.35 -31.73 25.96
N LEU A 56 -18.06 -31.43 25.97
CA LEU A 56 -17.41 -30.62 27.00
C LEU A 56 -17.60 -29.13 26.66
N PRO A 57 -18.01 -28.25 27.59
CA PRO A 57 -18.11 -26.82 27.31
C PRO A 57 -16.72 -26.18 27.36
N GLY A 58 -16.25 -25.61 26.25
CA GLY A 58 -15.05 -24.74 26.27
C GLY A 58 -14.03 -24.87 25.14
N VAL A 59 -14.35 -25.46 23.99
CA VAL A 59 -13.48 -25.39 22.80
C VAL A 59 -14.25 -24.74 21.66
N MET A 60 -13.94 -23.48 21.37
CA MET A 60 -14.29 -22.88 20.08
C MET A 60 -13.47 -23.64 19.04
N HIS A 61 -14.08 -24.61 18.36
CA HIS A 61 -13.51 -25.15 17.14
C HIS A 61 -13.50 -24.00 16.13
N GLN A 62 -12.32 -23.46 15.79
CA GLN A 62 -12.14 -22.76 14.52
C GLN A 62 -12.53 -23.76 13.44
N THR A 63 -13.67 -23.52 12.81
CA THR A 63 -14.07 -24.27 11.62
C THR A 63 -13.21 -23.75 10.49
N TRP A 64 -12.19 -24.51 10.11
CA TRP A 64 -11.39 -24.26 8.91
C TRP A 64 -12.33 -24.29 7.70
N SER A 65 -12.70 -23.12 7.19
CA SER A 65 -13.52 -23.02 5.98
C SER A 65 -12.61 -22.89 4.78
N ALA A 66 -12.86 -23.67 3.74
CA ALA A 66 -12.17 -23.45 2.48
C ALA A 66 -12.58 -22.09 1.89
N PRO A 67 -11.72 -21.45 1.07
CA PRO A 67 -12.05 -20.19 0.41
C PRO A 67 -13.36 -20.26 -0.37
N THR A 68 -14.09 -19.15 -0.44
CA THR A 68 -15.29 -19.06 -1.27
C THR A 68 -14.98 -19.39 -2.74
N ILE A 69 -15.89 -20.13 -3.38
CA ILE A 69 -15.74 -20.51 -4.79
C ILE A 69 -15.71 -19.23 -5.64
N PRO A 70 -14.68 -19.03 -6.49
CA PRO A 70 -14.63 -17.88 -7.38
C PRO A 70 -15.91 -17.74 -8.22
N SER A 71 -16.49 -16.54 -8.22
CA SER A 71 -17.80 -16.24 -8.81
C SER A 71 -17.81 -14.88 -9.53
N ASP A 72 -18.95 -14.51 -10.12
CA ASP A 72 -19.17 -13.23 -10.81
C ASP A 72 -18.05 -12.82 -11.79
N PRO A 73 -17.79 -13.63 -12.84
CA PRO A 73 -16.75 -13.33 -13.80
C PRO A 73 -17.06 -12.07 -14.60
N ALA A 74 -16.04 -11.24 -14.80
CA ALA A 74 -16.02 -10.25 -15.87
C ALA A 74 -14.78 -10.51 -16.76
N PRO A 75 -14.93 -10.72 -18.08
CA PRO A 75 -16.20 -10.80 -18.83
C PRO A 75 -17.09 -11.95 -18.37
N SER A 76 -18.41 -11.78 -18.50
CA SER A 76 -19.37 -12.81 -18.17
C SER A 76 -19.19 -14.05 -19.06
N LEU A 77 -19.65 -15.21 -18.60
CA LEU A 77 -19.71 -16.42 -19.42
C LEU A 77 -20.42 -16.12 -20.76
N ASP A 78 -19.89 -16.65 -21.85
CA ASP A 78 -20.37 -16.47 -23.23
C ASP A 78 -20.30 -15.03 -23.77
N ALA A 79 -19.61 -14.11 -23.09
CA ALA A 79 -19.49 -12.73 -23.58
C ALA A 79 -18.81 -12.68 -24.96
N THR A 80 -19.44 -12.01 -25.92
CA THR A 80 -18.91 -11.80 -27.28
C THR A 80 -18.45 -10.35 -27.47
N ASP A 81 -17.76 -10.10 -28.59
CA ASP A 81 -17.28 -8.77 -28.99
C ASP A 81 -16.44 -8.05 -27.93
N GLN A 82 -15.71 -8.82 -27.11
CA GLN A 82 -14.87 -8.27 -26.06
C GLN A 82 -13.64 -7.56 -26.65
N PRO A 83 -13.14 -6.48 -26.02
CA PRO A 83 -11.94 -5.81 -26.49
C PRO A 83 -10.72 -6.70 -26.32
N ALA A 84 -9.76 -6.61 -27.24
CA ALA A 84 -8.49 -7.34 -27.14
C ALA A 84 -7.60 -6.90 -25.97
N THR A 85 -7.99 -5.83 -25.26
CA THR A 85 -7.32 -5.29 -24.09
C THR A 85 -8.34 -5.18 -22.96
N LEU A 86 -8.49 -6.26 -22.19
CA LEU A 86 -9.41 -6.32 -21.06
C LEU A 86 -8.71 -6.92 -19.84
N MET A 87 -9.23 -6.61 -18.67
CA MET A 87 -8.84 -7.24 -17.42
C MET A 87 -9.91 -8.26 -17.04
N LEU A 88 -9.50 -9.49 -16.73
CA LEU A 88 -10.36 -10.48 -16.11
C LEU A 88 -10.56 -10.09 -14.65
N SER A 89 -11.76 -10.29 -14.11
CA SER A 89 -12.03 -10.10 -12.69
C SER A 89 -13.06 -11.11 -12.19
N TRP A 90 -13.01 -11.41 -10.91
CA TRP A 90 -13.92 -12.33 -10.23
C TRP A 90 -14.18 -11.85 -8.80
N GLN A 91 -15.20 -12.41 -8.16
CA GLN A 91 -15.41 -12.33 -6.72
C GLN A 91 -14.79 -13.54 -6.04
N GLY A 92 -14.12 -13.32 -4.92
CA GLY A 92 -13.48 -14.34 -4.10
C GLY A 92 -13.11 -13.78 -2.73
N GLY A 93 -12.87 -14.67 -1.77
CA GLY A 93 -12.59 -14.33 -0.38
C GLY A 93 -12.73 -15.54 0.54
N ASP A 94 -12.66 -15.32 1.84
CA ASP A 94 -12.81 -16.37 2.85
C ASP A 94 -13.82 -15.98 3.92
N LEU A 95 -14.54 -16.96 4.48
CA LEU A 95 -15.57 -16.76 5.51
C LEU A 95 -14.98 -16.51 6.89
N ASP A 96 -13.80 -17.05 7.17
CA ASP A 96 -13.03 -16.81 8.40
C ASP A 96 -11.95 -15.73 8.23
N ASN A 97 -11.94 -15.06 7.06
CA ASN A 97 -11.12 -13.90 6.74
C ASN A 97 -9.61 -14.22 6.67
N ASP A 98 -9.27 -15.44 6.30
CA ASP A 98 -7.90 -15.84 5.99
C ASP A 98 -7.39 -15.25 4.66
N ALA A 99 -6.05 -15.22 4.53
CA ALA A 99 -5.39 -14.72 3.35
C ALA A 99 -5.55 -15.72 2.19
N VAL A 100 -6.26 -15.29 1.14
CA VAL A 100 -6.51 -16.11 -0.06
C VAL A 100 -5.54 -15.75 -1.18
N THR A 101 -5.01 -16.78 -1.83
CA THR A 101 -4.23 -16.67 -3.07
C THR A 101 -4.95 -17.35 -4.23
N TYR A 102 -4.64 -16.94 -5.45
CA TYR A 102 -5.31 -17.38 -6.66
C TYR A 102 -4.31 -17.93 -7.69
N ALA A 103 -4.63 -19.08 -8.26
CA ALA A 103 -4.04 -19.60 -9.48
C ALA A 103 -4.99 -19.36 -10.67
N ILE A 104 -4.47 -18.76 -11.73
CA ILE A 104 -5.22 -18.37 -12.92
C ILE A 104 -4.81 -19.30 -14.05
N ALA A 105 -5.75 -20.07 -14.58
CA ALA A 105 -5.59 -20.76 -15.85
C ALA A 105 -6.23 -19.93 -16.96
N PHE A 106 -5.53 -19.71 -18.07
CA PHE A 106 -5.98 -18.87 -19.18
C PHE A 106 -5.38 -19.36 -20.52
N GLY A 107 -6.21 -19.51 -21.55
CA GLY A 107 -5.73 -19.83 -22.89
C GLY A 107 -6.85 -20.06 -23.89
N THR A 108 -6.51 -20.63 -25.06
CA THR A 108 -7.49 -20.92 -26.13
C THR A 108 -7.98 -22.37 -26.14
N SER A 109 -7.49 -23.21 -25.21
CA SER A 109 -7.94 -24.59 -25.00
C SER A 109 -8.92 -24.70 -23.83
N ASN A 110 -9.78 -25.71 -23.85
CA ASN A 110 -10.63 -26.10 -22.73
C ASN A 110 -10.32 -27.56 -22.33
N PRO A 111 -9.75 -27.83 -21.15
CA PRO A 111 -9.42 -26.86 -20.09
C PRO A 111 -8.25 -25.94 -20.45
N PRO A 112 -8.20 -24.72 -19.89
CA PRO A 112 -7.12 -23.77 -20.13
C PRO A 112 -5.83 -24.16 -19.39
N PRO A 113 -4.64 -23.81 -19.91
CA PRO A 113 -3.37 -24.02 -19.22
C PRO A 113 -3.19 -23.02 -18.07
N LEU A 114 -2.37 -23.37 -17.08
CA LEU A 114 -1.99 -22.48 -15.99
C LEU A 114 -1.19 -21.28 -16.53
N ALA A 115 -1.63 -20.07 -16.19
CA ALA A 115 -1.06 -18.81 -16.68
C ALA A 115 -0.41 -17.97 -15.56
N ALA A 116 -0.93 -18.04 -14.34
CA ALA A 116 -0.33 -17.39 -13.17
C ALA A 116 -0.67 -18.13 -11.86
N THR A 117 0.17 -17.97 -10.84
CA THR A 117 0.00 -18.56 -9.50
C THR A 117 0.25 -17.52 -8.42
N GLU A 118 -0.19 -17.81 -7.19
CA GLU A 118 0.08 -16.99 -6.00
C GLU A 118 -0.36 -15.51 -6.15
N GLN A 119 -1.41 -15.27 -6.93
CA GLN A 119 -1.97 -13.92 -7.08
C GLN A 119 -2.83 -13.59 -5.86
N THR A 120 -2.72 -12.37 -5.34
CA THR A 120 -3.55 -11.91 -4.21
C THR A 120 -4.72 -11.03 -4.67
N ALA A 121 -4.66 -10.50 -5.90
CA ALA A 121 -5.71 -9.69 -6.49
C ALA A 121 -6.80 -10.57 -7.14
N THR A 122 -8.04 -10.10 -7.10
CA THR A 122 -9.18 -10.70 -7.81
C THR A 122 -9.32 -10.21 -9.26
N THR A 123 -8.20 -9.79 -9.85
CA THR A 123 -8.11 -9.27 -11.21
C THR A 123 -6.87 -9.82 -11.91
N TYR A 124 -6.96 -10.12 -13.21
CA TYR A 124 -5.85 -10.62 -14.00
C TYR A 124 -5.84 -10.01 -15.40
N PHE A 125 -4.70 -9.47 -15.82
CA PHE A 125 -4.51 -8.98 -17.19
C PHE A 125 -3.81 -10.06 -18.04
N PRO A 126 -4.51 -10.70 -19.00
CA PRO A 126 -3.97 -11.79 -19.82
C PRO A 126 -3.04 -11.30 -20.95
N GLY A 127 -2.80 -9.99 -21.07
CA GLY A 127 -2.09 -9.40 -22.20
C GLY A 127 -3.02 -8.94 -23.32
N ILE A 128 -2.44 -8.53 -24.45
CA ILE A 128 -3.20 -8.19 -25.66
C ILE A 128 -3.63 -9.49 -26.35
N LEU A 129 -4.94 -9.68 -26.46
CA LEU A 129 -5.56 -10.87 -27.03
C LEU A 129 -5.67 -10.78 -28.56
N ASN A 130 -5.67 -11.95 -29.21
CA ASN A 130 -6.00 -12.04 -30.62
C ASN A 130 -7.49 -11.72 -30.81
N THR A 131 -7.85 -11.06 -31.92
CA THR A 131 -9.25 -10.83 -32.29
C THR A 131 -9.91 -12.10 -32.81
N GLU A 132 -11.24 -12.13 -32.80
CA GLU A 132 -12.04 -13.28 -33.30
C GLU A 132 -11.62 -14.61 -32.66
N THR A 133 -11.16 -14.56 -31.41
CA THR A 133 -10.60 -15.71 -30.70
C THR A 133 -11.38 -15.93 -29.42
N THR A 134 -11.77 -17.18 -29.17
CA THR A 134 -12.40 -17.60 -27.91
C THR A 134 -11.31 -18.00 -26.91
N TYR A 135 -11.37 -17.40 -25.72
CA TYR A 135 -10.48 -17.69 -24.61
C TYR A 135 -11.25 -18.33 -23.47
N TYR A 136 -10.65 -19.35 -22.85
CA TYR A 136 -11.13 -20.05 -21.68
C TYR A 136 -10.27 -19.69 -20.48
N TRP A 137 -10.88 -19.57 -19.32
CA TRP A 137 -10.18 -19.25 -18.08
C TRP A 137 -10.86 -19.84 -16.86
N GLN A 138 -10.06 -20.11 -15.83
CA GLN A 138 -10.51 -20.72 -14.58
C GLN A 138 -9.64 -20.22 -13.43
N ILE A 139 -10.26 -20.04 -12.27
CA ILE A 139 -9.58 -19.57 -11.06
C ILE A 139 -9.64 -20.67 -10.00
N THR A 140 -8.50 -20.95 -9.38
CA THR A 140 -8.40 -21.75 -8.17
C THR A 140 -8.02 -20.84 -7.01
N ALA A 141 -8.86 -20.76 -5.97
CA ALA A 141 -8.57 -20.06 -4.74
C ALA A 141 -7.96 -21.02 -3.72
N SER A 142 -6.99 -20.55 -2.96
CA SER A 142 -6.19 -21.32 -1.99
C SER A 142 -6.01 -20.50 -0.71
N ASP A 143 -6.24 -21.12 0.45
CA ASP A 143 -5.89 -20.51 1.75
C ASP A 143 -4.47 -20.91 2.20
N LYS A 144 -4.05 -20.36 3.35
CA LYS A 144 -2.77 -20.67 3.99
C LYS A 144 -2.69 -22.11 4.54
N ASP A 145 -3.83 -22.75 4.74
CA ASP A 145 -3.97 -24.08 5.35
C ASP A 145 -4.02 -25.20 4.30
N GLY A 146 -3.95 -24.82 3.02
CA GLY A 146 -3.89 -25.71 1.88
C GLY A 146 -5.24 -26.19 1.37
N LEU A 147 -6.36 -25.64 1.86
CA LEU A 147 -7.68 -25.88 1.28
C LEU A 147 -7.84 -25.05 0.02
N ASN A 148 -8.42 -25.68 -1.01
CA ASN A 148 -8.57 -25.07 -2.32
C ASN A 148 -10.01 -25.18 -2.80
N THR A 149 -10.52 -24.12 -3.42
CA THR A 149 -11.75 -24.15 -4.19
C THR A 149 -11.49 -23.77 -5.63
N VAL A 150 -12.12 -24.50 -6.55
CA VAL A 150 -11.93 -24.31 -8.00
C VAL A 150 -13.22 -23.75 -8.58
N GLY A 151 -13.12 -22.59 -9.23
CA GLY A 151 -14.23 -21.99 -9.94
C GLY A 151 -14.59 -22.74 -11.23
N PRO A 152 -15.74 -22.46 -11.85
CA PRO A 152 -16.09 -23.00 -13.16
C PRO A 152 -15.14 -22.48 -14.25
N VAL A 153 -15.09 -23.17 -15.39
CA VAL A 153 -14.38 -22.67 -16.58
C VAL A 153 -15.28 -21.65 -17.28
N TRP A 154 -14.84 -20.40 -17.32
CA TRP A 154 -15.49 -19.33 -18.06
C TRP A 154 -14.86 -19.14 -19.44
N HIS A 155 -15.59 -18.55 -20.37
CA HIS A 155 -15.05 -18.17 -21.65
C HIS A 155 -15.72 -16.93 -22.24
N PHE A 156 -14.99 -16.25 -23.12
CA PHE A 156 -15.46 -15.10 -23.89
C PHE A 156 -14.79 -15.09 -25.27
N THR A 157 -15.35 -14.33 -26.20
CA THR A 157 -14.84 -14.16 -27.56
C THR A 157 -14.52 -12.69 -27.83
N THR A 158 -13.31 -12.45 -28.34
CA THR A 158 -12.88 -11.11 -28.76
C THR A 158 -13.51 -10.70 -30.09
N GLY A 159 -13.87 -9.43 -30.24
CA GLY A 159 -14.54 -8.90 -31.44
C GLY A 159 -13.62 -8.69 -32.65
N THR A 160 -14.24 -8.34 -33.79
CA THR A 160 -13.59 -8.08 -35.10
C THR A 160 -12.88 -6.71 -35.19
N LYS A 161 -13.13 -5.81 -34.23
CA LYS A 161 -12.37 -4.56 -34.13
C LYS A 161 -10.97 -4.88 -33.65
N SER A 162 -10.05 -5.04 -34.61
CA SER A 162 -8.61 -5.01 -34.40
C SER A 162 -8.27 -3.94 -33.35
N ALA A 163 -7.61 -4.35 -32.27
CA ALA A 163 -6.83 -3.39 -31.50
C ALA A 163 -5.90 -2.72 -32.49
N LYS A 164 -6.13 -1.44 -32.78
CA LYS A 164 -5.28 -0.63 -33.69
C LYS A 164 -3.82 -0.62 -33.24
N PHE A 165 -3.55 -1.04 -32.02
CA PHE A 165 -2.25 -1.11 -31.40
C PHE A 165 -1.91 -2.54 -30.98
N SER A 166 -0.68 -2.95 -31.25
CA SER A 166 -0.11 -4.22 -30.79
C SER A 166 1.35 -4.02 -30.40
N CYS A 167 1.78 -4.60 -29.29
CA CYS A 167 3.18 -4.57 -28.87
C CYS A 167 4.13 -5.26 -29.86
N SER A 168 3.62 -6.15 -30.72
CA SER A 168 4.40 -6.74 -31.81
C SER A 168 4.83 -5.72 -32.87
N SER A 169 4.17 -4.54 -32.93
CA SER A 169 4.50 -3.45 -33.85
C SER A 169 5.42 -2.38 -33.25
N VAL A 170 5.79 -2.52 -31.98
CA VAL A 170 6.65 -1.59 -31.25
C VAL A 170 8.12 -1.97 -31.42
N SER A 171 8.98 -1.00 -31.72
CA SER A 171 10.42 -1.20 -31.87
C SER A 171 11.29 -0.35 -30.93
N GLN A 172 10.71 0.63 -30.23
CA GLN A 172 11.47 1.54 -29.35
C GLN A 172 11.87 0.90 -28.01
N ILE A 173 11.07 -0.04 -27.52
CA ILE A 173 11.23 -0.71 -26.23
C ILE A 173 11.00 -2.22 -26.40
N PRO A 174 11.53 -3.07 -25.51
CA PRO A 174 11.23 -4.50 -25.49
C PRO A 174 9.72 -4.78 -25.45
N LYS A 175 9.30 -5.88 -26.08
CA LYS A 175 7.89 -6.28 -26.14
C LYS A 175 7.26 -6.42 -24.74
N VAL A 176 7.99 -7.00 -23.80
CA VAL A 176 7.54 -7.19 -22.42
C VAL A 176 7.31 -5.86 -21.68
N GLU A 177 8.10 -4.83 -21.98
CA GLU A 177 7.90 -3.49 -21.41
C GLU A 177 6.65 -2.83 -22.01
N CYS A 178 6.45 -2.97 -23.32
CA CYS A 178 5.22 -2.52 -23.94
C CYS A 178 3.99 -3.20 -23.33
N GLU A 179 4.05 -4.51 -23.08
CA GLU A 179 2.97 -5.26 -22.44
C GLU A 179 2.71 -4.79 -21.01
N ALA A 180 3.76 -4.42 -20.26
CA ALA A 180 3.64 -3.82 -18.93
C ALA A 180 2.95 -2.45 -18.96
N LEU A 181 3.30 -1.59 -19.93
CA LEU A 181 2.60 -0.31 -20.11
C LEU A 181 1.13 -0.54 -20.46
N VAL A 182 0.84 -1.44 -21.39
CA VAL A 182 -0.54 -1.76 -21.77
C VAL A 182 -1.32 -2.30 -20.57
N ALA A 183 -0.70 -3.15 -19.75
CA ALA A 183 -1.31 -3.63 -18.51
C ALA A 183 -1.70 -2.47 -17.60
N LEU A 184 -0.79 -1.51 -17.38
CA LEU A 184 -1.05 -0.31 -16.59
C LEU A 184 -2.23 0.49 -17.16
N TYR A 185 -2.22 0.73 -18.46
CA TYR A 185 -3.30 1.45 -19.13
C TYR A 185 -4.65 0.76 -18.95
N VAL A 186 -4.71 -0.56 -19.08
CA VAL A 186 -5.95 -1.31 -19.00
C VAL A 186 -6.42 -1.46 -17.56
N SER A 187 -5.52 -1.80 -16.63
CA SER A 187 -5.87 -2.07 -15.24
C SER A 187 -6.24 -0.82 -14.45
N THR A 188 -5.85 0.36 -14.94
CA THR A 188 -6.10 1.64 -14.26
C THR A 188 -7.08 2.56 -14.99
N ASN A 189 -7.92 2.00 -15.86
CA ASN A 189 -8.95 2.72 -16.63
C ASN A 189 -8.41 3.84 -17.55
N GLY A 190 -7.37 3.52 -18.31
CA GLY A 190 -6.68 4.36 -19.29
C GLY A 190 -7.52 5.32 -20.14
N PRO A 191 -8.66 4.88 -20.70
CA PRO A 191 -9.51 5.77 -21.49
C PRO A 191 -10.03 7.00 -20.75
N ASP A 192 -10.19 6.91 -19.42
CA ASP A 192 -10.76 7.96 -18.57
C ASP A 192 -9.70 8.75 -17.78
N TRP A 193 -8.41 8.43 -17.92
CA TRP A 193 -7.35 9.27 -17.36
C TRP A 193 -7.45 10.70 -17.92
N THR A 194 -7.12 11.69 -17.10
CA THR A 194 -7.11 13.10 -17.53
C THR A 194 -6.14 13.35 -18.70
N TYR A 195 -4.98 12.68 -18.68
CA TYR A 195 -3.94 12.71 -19.71
C TYR A 195 -3.55 11.29 -20.14
N ASN A 196 -4.09 10.87 -21.28
CA ASN A 196 -3.77 9.58 -21.92
C ASN A 196 -3.28 9.74 -23.37
N ARG A 197 -2.67 10.89 -23.70
CA ARG A 197 -2.29 11.19 -25.08
C ARG A 197 -1.40 10.09 -25.66
N ARG A 198 -1.78 9.60 -26.83
CA ARG A 198 -1.10 8.58 -27.66
C ARG A 198 -1.05 7.16 -27.11
N TRP A 199 -1.42 6.94 -25.85
CA TRP A 199 -1.57 5.61 -25.28
C TRP A 199 -2.49 4.75 -26.15
N LEU A 200 -1.99 3.58 -26.55
CA LEU A 200 -2.65 2.62 -27.46
C LEU A 200 -3.11 3.19 -28.82
N ARG A 201 -2.65 4.39 -29.20
CA ARG A 201 -2.95 5.04 -30.50
C ARG A 201 -1.70 5.20 -31.37
N SER A 202 -0.53 4.96 -30.80
CA SER A 202 0.78 5.08 -31.45
C SER A 202 1.61 3.84 -31.16
N SER A 203 2.27 3.27 -32.18
CA SER A 203 3.28 2.19 -32.04
C SER A 203 4.62 2.70 -31.48
N ARG A 204 4.65 3.93 -30.96
CA ARG A 204 5.81 4.58 -30.37
C ARG A 204 5.56 4.90 -28.88
N PRO A 205 5.77 3.96 -27.95
CA PRO A 205 5.51 4.16 -26.53
C PRO A 205 6.31 5.29 -25.89
N CYS A 206 7.50 5.58 -26.38
CA CYS A 206 8.31 6.69 -25.86
C CYS A 206 7.75 8.09 -26.21
N ASP A 207 6.71 8.12 -27.04
CA ASP A 207 5.98 9.34 -27.37
C ASP A 207 4.66 9.45 -26.58
N TRP A 208 4.34 8.46 -25.73
CA TRP A 208 3.14 8.43 -24.88
C TRP A 208 3.27 9.41 -23.72
N TYR A 209 2.15 9.98 -23.30
CA TYR A 209 2.15 10.87 -22.13
C TYR A 209 2.71 10.15 -20.90
N GLY A 210 3.64 10.81 -20.20
CA GLY A 210 4.24 10.28 -18.98
C GLY A 210 5.33 9.22 -19.18
N VAL A 211 5.58 8.74 -20.40
CA VAL A 211 6.60 7.71 -20.66
C VAL A 211 7.91 8.34 -21.10
N GLU A 212 8.97 8.11 -20.33
CA GLU A 212 10.34 8.49 -20.67
C GLU A 212 11.15 7.22 -20.98
N CYS A 213 11.78 7.19 -22.15
CA CYS A 213 12.67 6.10 -22.57
C CYS A 213 14.12 6.58 -22.62
N GLY A 214 15.04 5.64 -22.36
CA GLY A 214 16.46 5.86 -22.55
C GLY A 214 17.18 4.57 -22.94
N PRO A 215 18.51 4.50 -22.75
CA PRO A 215 19.25 3.26 -22.94
C PRO A 215 18.63 2.13 -22.10
N GLY A 216 18.28 1.02 -22.76
CA GLY A 216 17.74 -0.16 -22.09
C GLY A 216 16.23 -0.23 -21.93
N GLY A 217 15.45 0.75 -22.42
CA GLY A 217 13.99 0.70 -22.41
C GLY A 217 13.34 1.91 -21.72
N VAL A 218 12.19 1.68 -21.08
CA VAL A 218 11.49 2.67 -20.26
C VAL A 218 12.30 2.99 -19.00
N GLN A 219 12.57 4.27 -18.76
CA GLN A 219 13.32 4.78 -17.61
C GLN A 219 12.47 5.61 -16.66
N GLY A 220 11.40 6.24 -17.14
CA GLY A 220 10.49 7.02 -16.31
C GLY A 220 9.03 6.80 -16.68
N LEU A 221 8.19 6.71 -15.66
CA LEU A 221 6.73 6.74 -15.75
C LEU A 221 6.19 7.80 -14.79
N TYR A 222 5.67 8.89 -15.35
CA TYR A 222 5.12 10.03 -14.62
C TYR A 222 3.63 10.19 -14.97
N LEU A 223 2.78 9.63 -14.11
CA LEU A 223 1.32 9.61 -14.28
C LEU A 223 0.63 10.10 -12.99
N ASP A 224 1.30 10.95 -12.22
CA ASP A 224 0.75 11.58 -11.04
C ASP A 224 -0.41 12.53 -11.37
N ALA A 225 -1.36 12.69 -10.45
CA ALA A 225 -2.49 13.61 -10.60
C ALA A 225 -3.25 13.43 -11.93
N ASN A 226 -3.60 12.17 -12.27
CA ASN A 226 -4.08 11.82 -13.60
C ASN A 226 -5.36 10.97 -13.62
N ASP A 227 -6.05 10.88 -12.47
CA ASP A 227 -7.31 10.15 -12.28
C ASP A 227 -7.24 8.66 -12.62
N LEU A 228 -6.09 8.02 -12.40
CA LEU A 228 -5.96 6.57 -12.52
C LEU A 228 -6.84 5.87 -11.47
N THR A 229 -7.67 4.91 -11.88
CA THR A 229 -8.55 4.11 -11.00
C THR A 229 -8.37 2.63 -11.26
N GLY A 230 -8.35 1.78 -10.23
CA GLY A 230 -8.13 0.33 -10.39
C GLY A 230 -6.83 -0.11 -9.74
N SER A 231 -6.24 -1.23 -10.15
CA SER A 231 -5.07 -1.80 -9.47
C SER A 231 -3.76 -1.57 -10.22
N ILE A 232 -2.67 -1.45 -9.47
CA ILE A 232 -1.31 -1.44 -10.02
C ILE A 232 -1.00 -2.85 -10.52
N PRO A 233 -0.68 -3.06 -11.81
CA PRO A 233 -0.44 -4.39 -12.34
C PRO A 233 0.97 -4.88 -12.00
N SER A 234 1.11 -6.17 -11.68
CA SER A 234 2.39 -6.80 -11.35
C SER A 234 3.40 -6.76 -12.51
N GLN A 235 2.91 -6.65 -13.74
CA GLN A 235 3.72 -6.52 -14.95
C GLN A 235 4.62 -5.27 -14.94
N LEU A 236 4.33 -4.24 -14.14
CA LEU A 236 5.25 -3.11 -13.98
C LEU A 236 6.63 -3.54 -13.48
N GLY A 237 6.72 -4.65 -12.74
CA GLY A 237 7.99 -5.26 -12.33
C GLY A 237 8.88 -5.72 -13.49
N ASN A 238 8.38 -5.75 -14.73
CA ASN A 238 9.15 -6.12 -15.92
C ASN A 238 9.91 -4.94 -16.55
N LEU A 239 9.72 -3.71 -16.06
CA LEU A 239 10.40 -2.51 -16.57
C LEU A 239 11.82 -2.42 -16.00
N ALA A 240 12.70 -3.34 -16.42
CA ALA A 240 14.02 -3.54 -15.80
C ALA A 240 14.92 -2.29 -15.74
N SER A 241 14.73 -1.33 -16.65
CA SER A 241 15.49 -0.08 -16.73
C SER A 241 14.82 1.10 -16.02
N LEU A 242 13.67 0.89 -15.36
CA LEU A 242 12.91 1.96 -14.73
C LEU A 242 13.65 2.57 -13.53
N MET A 243 13.76 3.89 -13.53
CA MET A 243 14.39 4.69 -12.49
C MET A 243 13.37 5.54 -11.72
N TYR A 244 12.29 5.95 -12.39
CA TYR A 244 11.28 6.82 -11.81
C TYR A 244 9.89 6.23 -12.05
N LEU A 245 9.18 5.89 -10.98
CA LEU A 245 7.78 5.50 -11.02
C LEU A 245 6.99 6.46 -10.12
N ASP A 246 6.29 7.40 -10.74
CA ASP A 246 5.41 8.34 -10.07
C ASP A 246 3.95 8.12 -10.49
N LEU A 247 3.18 7.56 -9.56
CA LEU A 247 1.74 7.32 -9.66
C LEU A 247 0.99 8.05 -8.53
N GLY A 248 1.61 9.04 -7.89
CA GLY A 248 1.02 9.74 -6.75
C GLY A 248 -0.24 10.53 -7.12
N TRP A 249 -1.06 10.88 -6.14
CA TRP A 249 -2.27 11.71 -6.34
C TRP A 249 -3.27 11.12 -7.33
N ASN A 250 -3.57 9.84 -7.21
CA ASN A 250 -4.55 9.13 -8.05
C ASN A 250 -5.61 8.44 -7.17
N GLN A 251 -6.41 7.56 -7.77
CA GLN A 251 -7.46 6.79 -7.10
C GLN A 251 -7.16 5.28 -7.22
N LEU A 252 -5.88 4.90 -7.21
CA LEU A 252 -5.44 3.52 -7.31
C LEU A 252 -5.85 2.74 -6.06
N THR A 253 -6.29 1.51 -6.25
CA THR A 253 -6.83 0.59 -5.23
C THR A 253 -6.05 -0.73 -5.23
N GLY A 254 -6.36 -1.61 -4.29
CA GLY A 254 -5.71 -2.92 -4.17
C GLY A 254 -4.34 -2.83 -3.48
N SER A 255 -3.59 -3.93 -3.52
CA SER A 255 -2.28 -4.03 -2.87
C SER A 255 -1.14 -3.53 -3.76
N ILE A 256 -0.06 -3.05 -3.13
CA ILE A 256 1.22 -2.80 -3.81
C ILE A 256 1.76 -4.16 -4.31
N PRO A 257 2.01 -4.35 -5.63
CA PRO A 257 2.53 -5.62 -6.13
C PRO A 257 3.95 -5.89 -5.63
N PRO A 258 4.26 -7.06 -5.05
CA PRO A 258 5.62 -7.40 -4.62
C PRO A 258 6.63 -7.42 -5.77
N GLN A 259 6.16 -7.62 -7.01
CA GLN A 259 6.98 -7.59 -8.22
C GLN A 259 7.62 -6.22 -8.49
N LEU A 260 7.12 -5.14 -7.89
CA LEU A 260 7.81 -3.85 -7.93
C LEU A 260 9.22 -3.95 -7.33
N GLY A 261 9.46 -4.87 -6.40
CA GLY A 261 10.79 -5.18 -5.85
C GLY A 261 11.81 -5.71 -6.87
N ASN A 262 11.39 -6.05 -8.10
CA ASN A 262 12.30 -6.47 -9.17
C ASN A 262 13.00 -5.29 -9.88
N LEU A 263 12.57 -4.05 -9.61
CA LEU A 263 13.05 -2.85 -10.29
C LEU A 263 14.39 -2.37 -9.72
N ALA A 264 15.46 -3.11 -9.94
CA ALA A 264 16.77 -2.88 -9.31
C ALA A 264 17.38 -1.47 -9.55
N ASN A 265 16.96 -0.78 -10.61
CA ASN A 265 17.41 0.57 -10.97
C ASN A 265 16.49 1.70 -10.44
N LEU A 266 15.42 1.35 -9.72
CA LEU A 266 14.43 2.32 -9.26
C LEU A 266 15.05 3.24 -8.21
N ARG A 267 14.93 4.55 -8.44
CA ARG A 267 15.42 5.63 -7.57
C ARG A 267 14.27 6.36 -6.89
N LEU A 268 13.13 6.47 -7.55
CA LEU A 268 11.91 7.08 -7.02
C LEU A 268 10.75 6.11 -7.17
N LEU A 269 10.11 5.77 -6.05
CA LEU A 269 8.79 5.14 -6.01
C LEU A 269 7.84 6.05 -5.25
N ASN A 270 6.93 6.70 -5.99
CA ASN A 270 5.89 7.55 -5.42
C ASN A 270 4.51 6.95 -5.72
N LEU A 271 3.87 6.44 -4.67
CA LEU A 271 2.49 5.93 -4.68
C LEU A 271 1.59 6.71 -3.70
N ALA A 272 2.06 7.87 -3.24
CA ALA A 272 1.37 8.65 -2.22
C ALA A 272 0.01 9.15 -2.70
N TRP A 273 -0.92 9.42 -1.78
CA TRP A 273 -2.24 9.97 -2.08
C TRP A 273 -3.02 9.10 -3.07
N ASN A 274 -3.26 7.85 -2.68
CA ASN A 274 -4.08 6.87 -3.39
C ASN A 274 -5.02 6.15 -2.40
N LEU A 275 -5.70 5.11 -2.85
CA LEU A 275 -6.59 4.24 -2.06
C LEU A 275 -5.99 2.82 -1.91
N LEU A 276 -4.65 2.71 -1.90
CA LEU A 276 -3.97 1.42 -1.80
C LEU A 276 -4.19 0.80 -0.42
N ALA A 277 -4.31 -0.52 -0.36
CA ALA A 277 -4.58 -1.29 0.84
C ALA A 277 -3.63 -2.50 0.96
N GLY A 278 -3.80 -3.31 2.00
CA GLY A 278 -2.92 -4.45 2.28
C GLY A 278 -1.59 -4.02 2.93
N SER A 279 -0.64 -4.93 3.04
CA SER A 279 0.66 -4.68 3.66
C SER A 279 1.68 -4.09 2.68
N ILE A 280 2.67 -3.36 3.21
CA ILE A 280 3.86 -2.99 2.44
C ILE A 280 4.63 -4.29 2.12
N PRO A 281 4.90 -4.62 0.85
CA PRO A 281 5.65 -5.83 0.51
C PRO A 281 7.10 -5.75 0.99
N PRO A 282 7.63 -6.76 1.71
CA PRO A 282 9.04 -6.78 2.12
C PRO A 282 10.01 -6.80 0.92
N GLN A 283 9.54 -7.28 -0.24
CA GLN A 283 10.31 -7.29 -1.49
C GLN A 283 10.72 -5.88 -1.96
N LEU A 284 10.05 -4.82 -1.49
CA LEU A 284 10.51 -3.45 -1.75
C LEU A 284 11.91 -3.20 -1.18
N GLY A 285 12.35 -3.92 -0.15
CA GLY A 285 13.72 -3.87 0.37
C GLY A 285 14.80 -4.29 -0.64
N ASN A 286 14.43 -4.94 -1.75
CA ASN A 286 15.36 -5.33 -2.81
C ASN A 286 15.77 -4.16 -3.73
N LEU A 287 15.12 -2.98 -3.61
CA LEU A 287 15.37 -1.81 -4.45
C LEU A 287 16.67 -1.11 -4.05
N ALA A 288 17.81 -1.72 -4.41
CA ALA A 288 19.13 -1.30 -3.96
C ALA A 288 19.53 0.14 -4.35
N SER A 289 18.90 0.71 -5.39
CA SER A 289 19.16 2.06 -5.90
C SER A 289 18.17 3.12 -5.39
N LEU A 290 17.23 2.75 -4.50
CA LEU A 290 16.12 3.61 -4.11
C LEU A 290 16.60 4.80 -3.28
N GLU A 291 16.15 5.99 -3.66
CA GLU A 291 16.46 7.27 -3.03
C GLU A 291 15.24 7.87 -2.31
N ILE A 292 14.05 7.67 -2.91
CA ILE A 292 12.78 8.22 -2.43
C ILE A 292 11.73 7.12 -2.44
N LEU A 293 11.12 6.89 -1.27
CA LEU A 293 9.97 6.02 -1.09
C LEU A 293 8.83 6.80 -0.43
N HIS A 294 7.79 7.11 -1.20
CA HIS A 294 6.59 7.81 -0.74
C HIS A 294 5.38 6.90 -0.89
N LEU A 295 4.83 6.48 0.25
CA LEU A 295 3.63 5.65 0.37
C LEU A 295 2.58 6.30 1.29
N ASP A 296 2.74 7.59 1.60
CA ASP A 296 1.88 8.35 2.50
C ASP A 296 0.45 8.53 1.93
N ALA A 297 -0.50 8.82 2.82
CA ALA A 297 -1.90 9.04 2.50
C ALA A 297 -2.53 7.89 1.67
N ASN A 298 -2.53 6.70 2.25
CA ASN A 298 -3.15 5.48 1.70
C ASN A 298 -3.89 4.72 2.81
N GLY A 299 -4.42 3.54 2.49
CA GLY A 299 -5.03 2.60 3.44
C GLY A 299 -4.14 1.41 3.81
N LEU A 300 -2.81 1.56 3.78
CA LEU A 300 -1.87 0.46 4.02
C LEU A 300 -1.94 -0.03 5.48
N THR A 301 -1.84 -1.33 5.67
CA THR A 301 -2.01 -2.05 6.95
C THR A 301 -0.79 -2.91 7.28
N GLY A 302 -0.82 -3.64 8.39
CA GLY A 302 0.28 -4.52 8.80
C GLY A 302 1.44 -3.75 9.43
N SER A 303 2.58 -4.43 9.61
CA SER A 303 3.81 -3.82 10.16
C SER A 303 4.68 -3.19 9.07
N ILE A 304 5.51 -2.23 9.45
CA ILE A 304 6.61 -1.76 8.60
C ILE A 304 7.60 -2.92 8.43
N PRO A 305 7.92 -3.37 7.20
CA PRO A 305 8.88 -4.46 7.00
C PRO A 305 10.30 -4.03 7.40
N PRO A 306 11.04 -4.83 8.20
CA PRO A 306 12.43 -4.53 8.54
C PRO A 306 13.35 -4.47 7.32
N GLU A 307 12.98 -5.13 6.21
CA GLU A 307 13.69 -5.09 4.93
C GLU A 307 13.84 -3.67 4.37
N LEU A 308 12.94 -2.73 4.74
CA LEU A 308 13.06 -1.32 4.36
C LEU A 308 14.28 -0.63 5.00
N GLY A 309 14.95 -1.26 5.97
CA GLY A 309 16.24 -0.81 6.51
C GLY A 309 17.44 -1.14 5.62
N SER A 310 17.25 -1.81 4.48
CA SER A 310 18.35 -2.30 3.63
C SER A 310 18.82 -1.31 2.55
N PHE A 311 18.19 -0.14 2.43
CA PHE A 311 18.49 0.79 1.35
C PHE A 311 19.79 1.56 1.58
N ALA A 312 20.70 1.46 0.61
CA ALA A 312 21.99 2.16 0.67
C ALA A 312 21.89 3.66 0.36
N TYR A 313 20.86 4.09 -0.39
CA TYR A 313 20.76 5.45 -0.93
C TYR A 313 19.48 6.21 -0.51
N LEU A 314 18.61 5.60 0.30
CA LEU A 314 17.33 6.20 0.65
C LEU A 314 17.54 7.43 1.55
N TRP A 315 17.07 8.58 1.08
CA TRP A 315 17.13 9.83 1.84
C TRP A 315 15.75 10.33 2.28
N SER A 316 14.67 9.84 1.67
CA SER A 316 13.30 10.18 2.06
C SER A 316 12.42 8.93 2.16
N LEU A 317 11.93 8.65 3.37
CA LEU A 317 10.93 7.63 3.66
C LEU A 317 9.67 8.31 4.22
N GLN A 318 8.56 8.28 3.46
CA GLN A 318 7.28 8.86 3.89
C GLN A 318 6.20 7.77 3.88
N LEU A 319 5.72 7.41 5.07
CA LEU A 319 4.67 6.40 5.31
C LEU A 319 3.46 6.99 6.06
N ALA A 320 3.40 8.31 6.16
CA ALA A 320 2.42 9.02 6.99
C ALA A 320 0.98 8.78 6.54
N GLY A 321 0.01 8.85 7.46
CA GLY A 321 -1.41 8.79 7.09
C GLY A 321 -1.83 7.44 6.51
N ASN A 322 -1.45 6.37 7.17
CA ASN A 322 -1.83 4.99 6.85
C ASN A 322 -2.43 4.29 8.10
N LEU A 323 -2.67 2.98 8.00
CA LEU A 323 -3.14 2.13 9.10
C LEU A 323 -2.04 1.17 9.59
N LEU A 324 -0.76 1.54 9.42
CA LEU A 324 0.38 0.70 9.80
C LEU A 324 0.42 0.52 11.32
N SER A 325 0.80 -0.67 11.77
CA SER A 325 0.74 -1.11 13.18
C SER A 325 2.02 -1.87 13.57
N GLY A 326 2.08 -2.37 14.80
CA GLY A 326 3.30 -3.00 15.33
C GLY A 326 4.35 -1.96 15.73
N SER A 327 5.58 -2.41 15.98
CA SER A 327 6.70 -1.56 16.39
C SER A 327 7.43 -0.93 15.19
N ILE A 328 8.09 0.20 15.43
CA ILE A 328 9.07 0.75 14.49
C ILE A 328 10.25 -0.24 14.40
N PRO A 329 10.61 -0.73 13.20
CA PRO A 329 11.76 -1.64 13.06
C PRO A 329 13.08 -0.91 13.37
N PRO A 330 13.94 -1.46 14.25
CA PRO A 330 15.26 -0.88 14.52
C PRO A 330 16.16 -0.85 13.27
N GLU A 331 15.90 -1.69 12.27
CA GLU A 331 16.61 -1.74 11.00
C GLU A 331 16.51 -0.44 10.19
N LEU A 332 15.48 0.40 10.43
CA LEU A 332 15.44 1.74 9.84
C LEU A 332 16.63 2.62 10.28
N GLY A 333 17.26 2.25 11.40
CA GLY A 333 18.54 2.80 11.87
C GLY A 333 19.73 2.56 10.93
N ASN A 334 19.62 1.63 9.97
CA ASN A 334 20.70 1.25 9.05
C ASN A 334 20.73 2.08 7.77
N LEU A 335 19.89 3.11 7.64
CA LEU A 335 19.75 3.94 6.43
C LEU A 335 20.74 5.12 6.45
N PRO A 336 21.90 5.03 5.76
CA PRO A 336 23.03 5.94 6.01
C PRO A 336 22.80 7.37 5.48
N LEU A 337 21.86 7.56 4.55
CA LEU A 337 21.56 8.85 3.91
C LEU A 337 20.20 9.41 4.34
N LEU A 338 19.51 8.79 5.29
CA LEU A 338 18.15 9.17 5.67
C LEU A 338 18.12 10.61 6.19
N SER A 339 17.38 11.46 5.48
CA SER A 339 17.21 12.87 5.82
C SER A 339 15.77 13.17 6.26
N THR A 340 14.80 12.46 5.70
CA THR A 340 13.38 12.60 6.05
C THR A 340 12.80 11.24 6.42
N LEU A 341 12.29 11.14 7.64
CA LEU A 341 11.50 10.01 8.12
C LEU A 341 10.16 10.51 8.64
N ASP A 342 9.08 10.19 7.91
CA ASP A 342 7.73 10.51 8.33
C ASP A 342 6.90 9.24 8.51
N LEU A 343 6.62 8.89 9.76
CA LEU A 343 5.78 7.77 10.19
C LEU A 343 4.50 8.25 10.87
N SER A 344 4.18 9.54 10.77
CA SER A 344 3.08 10.16 11.50
C SER A 344 1.70 9.65 11.07
N TYR A 345 0.68 9.83 11.90
CA TYR A 345 -0.70 9.43 11.58
C TYR A 345 -0.82 7.96 11.18
N ASN A 346 -0.37 7.07 12.05
CA ASN A 346 -0.46 5.62 11.92
C ASN A 346 -0.97 5.01 13.23
N ARG A 347 -0.87 3.69 13.37
CA ARG A 347 -1.20 2.92 14.59
C ARG A 347 0.05 2.24 15.17
N LEU A 348 1.23 2.82 14.97
CA LEU A 348 2.49 2.26 15.45
C LEU A 348 2.52 2.28 16.99
N SER A 349 3.10 1.24 17.57
CA SER A 349 3.09 0.95 19.01
C SER A 349 4.48 0.53 19.50
N GLY A 350 4.62 0.22 20.79
CA GLY A 350 5.92 -0.09 21.39
C GLY A 350 6.78 1.15 21.61
N SER A 351 8.05 0.95 21.95
CA SER A 351 9.01 2.04 22.19
C SER A 351 9.67 2.51 20.90
N ILE A 352 10.16 3.74 20.89
CA ILE A 352 11.06 4.22 19.83
C ILE A 352 12.40 3.48 19.96
N PRO A 353 12.86 2.74 18.93
CA PRO A 353 14.13 2.01 19.01
C PRO A 353 15.31 2.98 19.04
N PRO A 354 16.27 2.85 19.98
CA PRO A 354 17.48 3.67 20.02
C PRO A 354 18.29 3.63 18.73
N GLU A 355 18.27 2.50 18.03
CA GLU A 355 18.95 2.28 16.76
C GLU A 355 18.48 3.24 15.66
N LEU A 356 17.24 3.77 15.76
CA LEU A 356 16.73 4.75 14.80
C LEU A 356 17.63 5.99 14.71
N PHE A 357 18.32 6.32 15.80
CA PHE A 357 19.23 7.46 15.93
C PHE A 357 20.68 7.13 15.53
N ASN A 358 20.92 5.95 14.96
CA ASN A 358 22.13 5.69 14.16
C ASN A 358 22.09 6.44 12.81
N THR A 359 20.89 6.85 12.38
CA THR A 359 20.69 7.83 11.31
C THR A 359 20.73 9.26 11.88
N ASP A 360 21.02 10.27 11.05
CA ASP A 360 20.98 11.69 11.44
C ASP A 360 19.99 12.50 10.57
N PRO A 361 18.67 12.22 10.71
CA PRO A 361 17.65 12.81 9.85
C PRO A 361 17.46 14.30 10.18
N LEU A 362 17.13 15.09 9.16
CA LEU A 362 16.74 16.49 9.29
C LEU A 362 15.29 16.62 9.79
N TYR A 363 14.40 15.72 9.33
CA TYR A 363 12.98 15.65 9.68
C TYR A 363 12.64 14.29 10.28
N LEU A 364 12.14 14.29 11.52
CA LEU A 364 11.64 13.11 12.21
C LEU A 364 10.22 13.34 12.71
N HIS A 365 9.24 12.77 12.02
CA HIS A 365 7.84 12.87 12.39
C HIS A 365 7.30 11.50 12.81
N LEU A 366 6.98 11.37 14.10
CA LEU A 366 6.41 10.17 14.72
C LEU A 366 5.05 10.45 15.38
N ASN A 367 4.52 11.67 15.24
CA ASN A 367 3.31 12.13 15.90
C ASN A 367 2.05 11.39 15.44
N ASN A 368 0.99 11.42 16.25
CA ASN A 368 -0.27 10.71 15.99
C ASN A 368 -0.06 9.19 15.80
N ASN A 369 0.49 8.56 16.83
CA ASN A 369 0.68 7.11 16.91
C ASN A 369 0.33 6.62 18.34
N GLN A 370 0.65 5.37 18.65
CA GLN A 370 0.46 4.74 19.96
C GLN A 370 1.82 4.39 20.60
N LEU A 371 2.86 5.17 20.29
CA LEU A 371 4.22 4.92 20.80
C LEU A 371 4.27 5.14 22.31
N THR A 372 4.99 4.29 23.02
CA THR A 372 5.07 4.21 24.48
C THR A 372 6.52 4.30 24.96
N GLY A 373 6.71 4.37 26.28
CA GLY A 373 8.03 4.37 26.89
C GLY A 373 8.74 5.71 26.85
N ALA A 374 9.99 5.71 27.30
CA ALA A 374 10.83 6.90 27.33
C ALA A 374 11.39 7.23 25.96
N ILE A 375 11.62 8.53 25.71
CA ILE A 375 12.35 8.98 24.53
C ILE A 375 13.83 8.59 24.70
N PRO A 376 14.44 7.83 23.75
CA PRO A 376 15.83 7.39 23.90
C PRO A 376 16.81 8.56 23.95
N LEU A 377 17.86 8.42 24.75
CA LEU A 377 18.86 9.47 24.95
C LEU A 377 19.67 9.71 23.67
N GLU A 378 19.80 8.71 22.81
CA GLU A 378 20.54 8.75 21.55
C GLU A 378 20.01 9.84 20.60
N LEU A 379 18.71 10.19 20.69
CA LEU A 379 18.12 11.30 19.93
C LEU A 379 18.85 12.63 20.18
N GLY A 380 19.36 12.86 21.39
CA GLY A 380 20.10 14.07 21.74
C GLY A 380 21.50 14.18 21.09
N ASN A 381 21.96 13.14 20.39
CA ASN A 381 23.23 13.13 19.66
C ASN A 381 23.07 13.54 18.18
N LEU A 382 21.85 13.74 17.70
CA LEU A 382 21.60 14.09 16.31
C LEU A 382 22.06 15.52 16.02
N SER A 383 22.90 15.67 15.00
CA SER A 383 23.54 16.95 14.67
C SER A 383 22.82 17.70 13.56
N SER A 384 22.07 16.97 12.73
CA SER A 384 21.35 17.50 11.58
C SER A 384 19.87 17.73 11.86
N LEU A 385 19.31 17.11 12.91
CA LEU A 385 17.89 17.18 13.24
C LEU A 385 17.41 18.62 13.48
N ASN A 386 16.35 19.01 12.77
CA ASN A 386 15.78 20.35 12.87
C ASN A 386 14.27 20.35 13.13
N TYR A 387 13.55 19.30 12.71
CA TYR A 387 12.11 19.15 12.91
C TYR A 387 11.82 17.82 13.61
N LEU A 388 11.26 17.90 14.83
CA LEU A 388 10.97 16.73 15.66
C LEU A 388 9.52 16.75 16.13
N TYR A 389 8.68 15.86 15.60
CA TYR A 389 7.28 15.74 16.01
C TYR A 389 7.02 14.39 16.68
N LEU A 390 6.72 14.44 17.98
CA LEU A 390 6.43 13.32 18.87
C LEU A 390 5.03 13.42 19.52
N ASN A 391 4.29 14.50 19.25
CA ASN A 391 2.99 14.76 19.85
C ASN A 391 1.95 13.68 19.55
N ASP A 392 0.88 13.63 20.35
CA ASP A 392 -0.22 12.67 20.18
C ASP A 392 0.29 11.22 20.18
N ASN A 393 0.98 10.86 21.27
CA ASN A 393 1.51 9.54 21.56
C ASN A 393 1.38 9.23 23.07
N GLN A 394 1.74 8.01 23.48
CA GLN A 394 1.74 7.56 24.88
C GLN A 394 3.15 7.57 25.50
N LEU A 395 4.06 8.38 24.94
CA LEU A 395 5.44 8.56 25.43
C LEU A 395 5.43 9.12 26.85
N ASN A 396 6.38 8.70 27.67
CA ASN A 396 6.46 9.07 29.09
C ASN A 396 7.90 9.31 29.55
N GLY A 397 8.06 9.69 30.81
CA GLY A 397 9.37 9.94 31.41
C GLY A 397 9.93 11.34 31.09
N PRO A 398 11.11 11.67 31.63
CA PRO A 398 11.74 12.96 31.41
C PRO A 398 12.31 13.07 30.00
N LEU A 399 12.25 14.29 29.42
CA LEU A 399 13.09 14.59 28.25
C LEU A 399 14.58 14.38 28.59
N PRO A 400 15.36 13.68 27.74
CA PRO A 400 16.78 13.46 27.98
C PRO A 400 17.57 14.77 28.09
N PHE A 401 18.46 14.87 29.08
CA PHE A 401 19.20 16.12 29.34
C PHE A 401 20.06 16.56 28.15
N ASN A 402 20.59 15.63 27.36
CA ASN A 402 21.41 15.95 26.18
C ASN A 402 20.62 16.61 25.04
N PHE A 403 19.29 16.71 25.12
CA PHE A 403 18.49 17.46 24.14
C PHE A 403 18.85 18.94 24.11
N THR A 404 19.40 19.49 25.20
CA THR A 404 19.86 20.89 25.22
C THR A 404 20.95 21.20 24.19
N SER A 405 21.55 20.17 23.58
CA SER A 405 22.54 20.29 22.51
C SER A 405 21.92 20.34 21.11
N LEU A 406 20.64 20.03 20.95
CA LEU A 406 19.95 20.00 19.67
C LEU A 406 19.58 21.41 19.20
N TRP A 407 19.68 21.64 17.88
CA TRP A 407 19.20 22.85 17.23
C TRP A 407 17.89 22.58 16.47
N LEU A 408 16.76 22.80 17.14
CA LEU A 408 15.43 22.55 16.56
C LEU A 408 14.75 23.84 16.13
N ASP A 409 14.27 23.88 14.88
CA ASP A 409 13.36 24.92 14.42
C ASP A 409 11.92 24.59 14.82
N ALA A 410 11.58 23.30 14.94
CA ALA A 410 10.29 22.84 15.44
C ALA A 410 10.41 21.61 16.34
N PHE A 411 9.73 21.64 17.48
CA PHE A 411 9.64 20.51 18.42
C PHE A 411 8.23 20.39 18.99
N TYR A 412 7.50 19.34 18.60
CA TYR A 412 6.14 19.10 19.06
C TYR A 412 6.10 17.82 19.88
N PHE A 413 5.72 17.91 21.15
CA PHE A 413 5.57 16.76 22.06
C PHE A 413 4.30 16.87 22.93
N GLY A 414 3.35 17.72 22.52
CA GLY A 414 2.04 17.85 23.18
C GLY A 414 1.22 16.55 23.15
N ASN A 415 0.25 16.44 24.05
CA ASN A 415 -0.58 15.25 24.23
C ASN A 415 0.25 13.97 24.43
N THR A 416 1.29 14.07 25.27
CA THR A 416 2.10 12.94 25.76
C THR A 416 2.18 12.99 27.30
N GLN A 417 2.73 11.94 27.92
CA GLN A 417 3.06 11.88 29.35
C GLN A 417 4.52 12.28 29.61
N VAL A 418 5.20 12.89 28.63
CA VAL A 418 6.58 13.32 28.74
C VAL A 418 6.65 14.53 29.68
N CYS A 419 7.60 14.51 30.60
CA CYS A 419 7.82 15.61 31.51
C CYS A 419 9.09 16.42 31.15
N VAL A 420 9.05 17.72 31.44
CA VAL A 420 10.16 18.63 31.16
C VAL A 420 11.03 18.81 32.40
N PRO A 421 12.36 18.60 32.31
CA PRO A 421 13.29 18.93 33.39
C PRO A 421 13.25 20.42 33.78
N ASN A 422 13.16 20.71 35.08
CA ASN A 422 13.05 22.08 35.60
C ASN A 422 14.42 22.78 35.80
N THR A 423 15.39 22.51 34.93
CA THR A 423 16.71 23.17 35.00
C THR A 423 16.74 24.42 34.13
N ALA A 424 17.49 25.45 34.53
CA ALA A 424 17.61 26.68 33.76
C ALA A 424 18.12 26.43 32.32
N ALA A 425 19.05 25.48 32.14
CA ALA A 425 19.54 25.08 30.83
C ALA A 425 18.42 24.55 29.93
N PHE A 426 17.57 23.67 30.47
CA PHE A 426 16.48 23.06 29.72
C PHE A 426 15.36 24.05 29.39
N GLN A 427 15.02 24.93 30.33
CA GLN A 427 14.03 25.99 30.11
C GLN A 427 14.51 27.00 29.06
N ASN A 428 15.79 27.39 29.10
CA ASN A 428 16.39 28.27 28.09
C ASN A 428 16.45 27.60 26.70
N TRP A 429 16.78 26.31 26.64
CA TRP A 429 16.76 25.54 25.40
C TRP A 429 15.36 25.44 24.81
N LEU A 430 14.34 25.08 25.59
CA LEU A 430 12.96 25.05 25.10
C LEU A 430 12.49 26.41 24.60
N ALA A 431 12.85 27.50 25.30
CA ALA A 431 12.52 28.86 24.90
C ALA A 431 13.22 29.33 23.62
N SER A 432 14.30 28.66 23.17
CA SER A 432 14.97 29.00 21.92
C SER A 432 14.30 28.39 20.68
N ILE A 433 13.44 27.38 20.86
CA ILE A 433 12.75 26.69 19.76
C ILE A 433 11.60 27.56 19.25
N LYS A 434 11.65 27.93 17.97
CA LYS A 434 10.68 28.85 17.35
C LYS A 434 9.26 28.28 17.33
N ASN A 435 9.13 27.03 16.92
CA ASN A 435 7.84 26.34 16.81
C ASN A 435 7.78 25.24 17.86
N LEU A 436 7.26 25.57 19.04
CA LEU A 436 7.12 24.65 20.17
C LEU A 436 5.64 24.35 20.42
N GLN A 437 5.29 23.06 20.48
CA GLN A 437 3.99 22.60 20.96
C GLN A 437 4.20 21.55 22.05
N SER A 438 3.68 21.81 23.24
CA SER A 438 3.89 20.95 24.40
C SER A 438 2.66 20.91 25.31
N SER A 439 2.51 19.80 26.03
CA SER A 439 1.56 19.64 27.13
C SER A 439 2.40 19.46 28.39
N GLY A 440 2.84 20.57 28.98
CA GLY A 440 3.85 20.57 30.04
C GLY A 440 3.39 19.86 31.30
N LEU A 441 3.89 18.64 31.53
CA LEU A 441 4.03 18.07 32.86
C LEU A 441 5.42 18.45 33.39
N THR A 442 5.51 19.10 34.55
CA THR A 442 6.79 19.33 35.23
C THR A 442 7.28 18.00 35.80
N CYS A 443 8.52 17.61 35.55
CA CYS A 443 9.06 16.39 36.16
C CYS A 443 9.07 16.50 37.71
N PRO A 444 8.82 15.39 38.43
CA PRO A 444 8.91 15.32 39.90
C PRO A 444 10.28 15.73 40.46
#